data_AF-A0A5E4KSJ7-F1
#
_entry.id   AF-A0A5E4KSJ7-F1
#
_cell.length_a   1.000
_cell.length_b   1.000
_cell.length_c   1.000
_cell.angle_alpha   90.00
_cell.angle_beta   90.00
_cell.angle_gamma   90.00
#
_symmetry.space_group_name_H-M   'P 1'
#
loop_
_entity.id
_entity.type
_entity.pdbx_description
1 polymer ?
#
loop_
_entity_poly.entity_id
_entity_poly.type
_entity_poly.pdbx_seq_one_letter_code
_entity_poly.pdbx_strand_id
1 'polypeptide(L)'
;MHPVMEGMEVRTHSNRVIKTRKMILELLIARCPSSKKLQDMASMLELKEVRFKPLNEDCILCGLCVRMCEEQMGAKAIGYAGRGTDRYITTPFDMTSEECRKCGACMYICPACELRCQGPEAKTTLCSGCLNTEPVCATKYDDAMCFMVPCLSCVKRPEDVK
;
A
#
# COMPACT_ATOMS: atom_id res chain seq x y z
N MET A 1 -14.90 9.00 -5.36
CA MET A 1 -15.32 7.59 -5.54
C MET A 1 -16.02 7.50 -6.88
N HIS A 2 -15.72 6.49 -7.72
CA HIS A 2 -16.41 6.33 -9.00
C HIS A 2 -17.52 5.29 -8.81
N PRO A 3 -18.81 5.68 -8.89
CA PRO A 3 -19.91 4.75 -8.67
C PRO A 3 -19.98 3.72 -9.80
N VAL A 4 -20.47 2.52 -9.50
CA VAL A 4 -20.70 1.48 -10.51
C VAL A 4 -21.85 1.91 -11.43
N MET A 5 -21.72 1.63 -12.71
CA MET A 5 -22.74 1.94 -13.72
C MET A 5 -23.07 0.67 -14.51
N GLU A 6 -24.32 0.55 -14.96
CA GLU A 6 -24.73 -0.54 -15.83
C GLU A 6 -23.91 -0.51 -17.13
N GLY A 7 -23.43 -1.68 -17.57
CA GLY A 7 -22.54 -1.80 -18.74
C GLY A 7 -21.09 -1.35 -18.52
N MET A 8 -20.66 -1.03 -17.28
CA MET A 8 -19.27 -0.67 -16.98
C MET A 8 -18.33 -1.88 -17.08
N GLU A 9 -17.33 -1.81 -17.95
CA GLU A 9 -16.21 -2.76 -18.00
C GLU A 9 -14.98 -2.22 -17.26
N VAL A 10 -14.52 -2.94 -16.23
CA VAL A 10 -13.35 -2.55 -15.43
C VAL A 10 -12.14 -3.43 -15.74
N ARG A 11 -11.12 -2.86 -16.38
CA ARG A 11 -9.84 -3.54 -16.68
C ARG A 11 -8.75 -3.09 -15.72
N THR A 12 -8.50 -3.85 -14.67
CA THR A 12 -7.53 -3.52 -13.61
C THR A 12 -6.08 -3.93 -13.92
N HIS A 13 -5.85 -4.77 -14.95
CA HIS A 13 -4.54 -5.30 -15.32
C HIS A 13 -4.07 -4.84 -16.72
N SER A 14 -4.65 -3.77 -17.26
CA SER A 14 -4.15 -3.20 -18.52
C SER A 14 -2.75 -2.59 -18.34
N ASN A 15 -1.95 -2.58 -19.42
CA ASN A 15 -0.62 -1.96 -19.44
C ASN A 15 -0.62 -0.52 -18.89
N ARG A 16 -1.66 0.25 -19.19
CA ARG A 16 -1.84 1.61 -18.67
C ARG A 16 -1.94 1.62 -17.15
N VAL A 17 -2.82 0.80 -16.58
CA VAL A 17 -3.07 0.74 -15.13
C VAL A 17 -1.83 0.26 -14.38
N ILE A 18 -1.15 -0.78 -14.88
CA ILE A 18 0.07 -1.31 -14.25
C ILE A 18 1.17 -0.25 -14.25
N LYS A 19 1.41 0.44 -15.37
CA LYS A 19 2.39 1.54 -15.44
C LYS A 19 2.05 2.67 -14.47
N THR A 20 0.79 3.06 -14.38
CA THR A 20 0.33 4.10 -13.43
C THR A 20 0.55 3.67 -11.98
N ARG A 21 0.23 2.41 -11.62
CA ARG A 21 0.45 1.88 -10.27
C ARG A 21 1.92 1.89 -9.89
N LYS A 22 2.81 1.45 -10.78
CA LYS A 22 4.27 1.51 -10.56
C LYS A 22 4.74 2.94 -10.32
N MET A 23 4.33 3.89 -11.17
CA MET A 23 4.69 5.30 -11.04
C MET A 23 4.23 5.91 -9.70
N ILE A 24 2.98 5.69 -9.31
CA ILE A 24 2.46 6.18 -8.02
C ILE A 24 3.26 5.56 -6.87
N LEU A 25 3.55 4.26 -6.96
CA LEU A 25 4.25 3.55 -5.91
C LEU A 25 5.71 4.02 -5.76
N GLU A 26 6.40 4.33 -6.86
CA GLU A 26 7.73 4.96 -6.81
C GLU A 26 7.70 6.29 -6.01
N LEU A 27 6.69 7.13 -6.23
CA LEU A 27 6.52 8.39 -5.49
C LEU A 27 6.25 8.14 -4.00
N LEU A 28 5.38 7.17 -3.68
CA LEU A 28 5.06 6.82 -2.30
C LEU A 28 6.29 6.27 -1.56
N ILE A 29 7.07 5.40 -2.20
CA ILE A 29 8.31 4.84 -1.64
C ILE A 29 9.38 5.91 -1.51
N ALA A 30 9.49 6.83 -2.46
CA ALA A 30 10.41 7.95 -2.31
C ALA A 30 10.06 8.80 -1.08
N ARG A 31 8.78 9.00 -0.78
CA ARG A 31 8.38 9.69 0.45
C ARG A 31 8.66 8.86 1.71
N CYS A 32 8.11 7.65 1.79
CA CYS A 32 8.18 6.78 2.97
C CYS A 32 8.77 5.41 2.63
N PRO A 33 10.09 5.32 2.45
CA PRO A 33 10.74 4.08 2.02
C PRO A 33 10.72 3.00 3.11
N SER A 34 10.58 3.38 4.38
CA SER A 34 10.56 2.49 5.55
C SER A 34 9.28 1.66 5.66
N SER A 35 8.17 2.05 5.03
CA SER A 35 6.89 1.33 5.12
C SER A 35 6.98 -0.06 4.48
N LYS A 36 6.77 -1.11 5.28
CA LYS A 36 6.70 -2.49 4.81
C LYS A 36 5.61 -2.65 3.75
N LYS A 37 4.42 -2.07 3.97
CA LYS A 37 3.28 -2.21 3.05
C LYS A 37 3.59 -1.72 1.65
N LEU A 38 4.31 -0.59 1.53
CA LEU A 38 4.73 -0.07 0.24
C LEU A 38 5.78 -0.97 -0.43
N GLN A 39 6.71 -1.53 0.37
CA GLN A 39 7.71 -2.47 -0.12
C GLN A 39 7.08 -3.79 -0.60
N ASP A 40 6.08 -4.31 0.12
CA ASP A 40 5.33 -5.50 -0.30
C ASP A 40 4.63 -5.25 -1.65
N MET A 41 3.96 -4.09 -1.79
CA MET A 41 3.33 -3.70 -3.05
C MET A 41 4.36 -3.53 -4.18
N ALA A 42 5.58 -3.08 -3.86
CA ALA A 42 6.65 -2.91 -4.84
C ALA A 42 7.09 -4.27 -5.37
N SER A 43 7.26 -5.23 -4.47
CA SER A 43 7.57 -6.62 -4.79
C SER A 43 6.48 -7.25 -5.67
N MET A 44 5.20 -7.12 -5.30
CA MET A 44 4.06 -7.64 -6.06
C MET A 44 3.98 -7.08 -7.49
N LEU A 45 4.39 -5.82 -7.69
CA LEU A 45 4.41 -5.18 -9.01
C LEU A 45 5.74 -5.38 -9.76
N GLU A 46 6.68 -6.16 -9.21
CA GLU A 46 8.03 -6.33 -9.77
C GLU A 46 8.72 -4.97 -10.04
N LEU A 47 8.57 -4.05 -9.09
CA LEU A 47 9.20 -2.74 -9.14
C LEU A 47 10.65 -2.90 -8.67
N LYS A 48 11.60 -2.74 -9.60
CA LYS A 48 13.03 -3.02 -9.37
C LYS A 48 13.85 -1.80 -9.01
N GLU A 49 13.35 -0.61 -9.35
CA GLU A 49 14.05 0.66 -9.17
C GLU A 49 13.07 1.78 -8.83
N VAL A 50 13.55 2.77 -8.09
CA VAL A 50 12.83 4.00 -7.77
C VAL A 50 13.64 5.16 -8.34
N ARG A 51 13.05 5.93 -9.24
CA ARG A 51 13.75 7.04 -9.93
C ARG A 51 13.86 8.31 -9.09
N PHE A 52 13.01 8.45 -8.08
CA PHE A 52 12.93 9.64 -7.25
C PHE A 52 13.83 9.51 -6.02
N LYS A 53 14.46 10.63 -5.63
CA LYS A 53 15.28 10.70 -4.43
C LYS A 53 14.41 10.45 -3.19
N PRO A 54 14.81 9.56 -2.26
CA PRO A 54 14.04 9.34 -1.05
C PRO A 54 14.12 10.53 -0.09
N LEU A 55 12.96 10.90 0.46
CA LEU A 55 12.80 11.94 1.50
C LEU A 55 12.92 11.36 2.91
N ASN A 56 12.63 10.07 3.09
CA ASN A 56 12.65 9.36 4.38
C ASN A 56 11.69 9.94 5.42
N GLU A 57 10.47 10.26 5.00
CA GLU A 57 9.39 10.61 5.93
C GLU A 57 8.69 9.35 6.47
N ASP A 58 8.03 9.49 7.61
CA ASP A 58 7.27 8.40 8.25
C ASP A 58 5.80 8.35 7.83
N CYS A 59 5.35 9.26 6.95
CA CYS A 59 3.96 9.37 6.56
C CYS A 59 3.76 9.58 5.05
N ILE A 60 2.86 8.78 4.46
CA ILE A 60 2.41 8.95 3.06
C ILE A 60 1.19 9.87 2.90
N LEU A 61 0.75 10.54 3.97
CA LEU A 61 -0.38 11.47 3.97
C LEU A 61 -1.72 10.88 3.46
N CYS A 62 -1.92 9.57 3.58
CA CYS A 62 -3.13 8.88 3.09
C CYS A 62 -4.44 9.26 3.81
N GLY A 63 -4.36 9.86 5.01
CA GLY A 63 -5.53 10.32 5.77
C GLY A 63 -6.37 9.21 6.40
N LEU A 64 -5.92 7.95 6.35
CA LEU A 64 -6.63 6.83 6.99
C LEU A 64 -6.75 7.02 8.50
N CYS A 65 -5.69 7.47 9.16
CA CYS A 65 -5.71 7.74 10.60
C CYS A 65 -6.67 8.88 10.99
N VAL A 66 -6.71 9.96 10.20
CA VAL A 66 -7.61 11.11 10.41
C VAL A 66 -9.06 10.65 10.29
N ARG A 67 -9.40 9.95 9.19
CA ARG A 67 -10.75 9.38 9.01
C ARG A 67 -11.11 8.37 10.08
N MET A 68 -10.20 7.49 10.48
CA MET A 68 -10.44 6.53 11.57
C MET A 68 -10.73 7.24 12.90
N CYS A 69 -9.97 8.29 13.21
CA CYS A 69 -10.14 9.08 14.42
C CYS A 69 -11.47 9.85 14.44
N GLU A 70 -11.87 10.40 13.30
CA GLU A 70 -13.10 11.16 13.14
C GLU A 70 -14.35 10.28 13.02
N GLU A 71 -14.36 9.36 12.04
CA GLU A 71 -15.56 8.63 11.62
C GLU A 71 -15.84 7.43 12.53
N GLN A 72 -14.82 6.67 12.92
CA GLN A 72 -15.00 5.43 13.68
C GLN A 72 -14.87 5.67 15.19
N MET A 73 -13.87 6.43 15.62
CA MET A 73 -13.63 6.68 17.05
C MET A 73 -14.40 7.90 17.59
N GLY A 74 -14.87 8.78 16.70
CA GLY A 74 -15.64 9.96 17.07
C GLY A 74 -14.86 10.98 17.90
N ALA A 75 -13.52 10.92 17.90
CA ALA A 75 -12.66 11.77 18.72
C ALA A 75 -12.23 13.04 17.98
N LYS A 76 -11.97 12.94 16.66
CA LYS A 76 -11.46 14.07 15.84
C LYS A 76 -10.19 14.74 16.39
N ALA A 77 -9.35 13.97 17.09
CA ALA A 77 -8.18 14.49 17.80
C ALA A 77 -7.00 14.86 16.89
N ILE A 78 -6.93 14.28 15.68
CA ILE A 78 -5.83 14.50 14.73
C ILE A 78 -6.35 15.00 13.39
N GLY A 79 -5.54 15.80 12.70
CA GLY A 79 -5.87 16.37 11.40
C GLY A 79 -4.61 16.66 10.57
N TYR A 80 -4.82 17.33 9.44
CA TYR A 80 -3.73 17.82 8.60
C TYR A 80 -3.33 19.25 9.00
N ALA A 81 -2.04 19.48 9.17
CA ALA A 81 -1.43 20.80 9.28
C ALA A 81 -0.48 21.05 8.11
N GLY A 82 -0.15 22.32 7.87
CA GLY A 82 0.70 22.74 6.75
C GLY A 82 0.03 22.68 5.38
N ARG A 83 0.79 22.95 4.33
CA ARG A 83 0.35 22.95 2.92
C ARG A 83 1.47 22.46 2.00
N GLY A 84 1.09 21.92 0.84
CA GLY A 84 2.06 21.48 -0.16
C GLY A 84 2.94 20.34 0.34
N THR A 85 4.25 20.52 0.20
CA THR A 85 5.28 19.56 0.66
C THR A 85 5.39 19.51 2.17
N ASP A 86 5.09 20.62 2.86
CA ASP A 86 5.24 20.78 4.30
C ASP A 86 3.98 20.33 5.06
N ARG A 87 3.16 19.50 4.41
CA ARG A 87 1.93 18.96 5.01
C ARG A 87 2.28 17.78 5.91
N TYR A 88 1.74 17.77 7.12
CA TYR A 88 1.94 16.70 8.10
C TYR A 88 0.65 16.43 8.88
N ILE A 89 0.64 15.31 9.62
CA ILE A 89 -0.47 14.95 10.51
C ILE A 89 -0.10 15.30 11.93
N THR A 90 -1.00 15.98 12.61
CA THR A 90 -0.80 16.42 14.00
C THR A 90 -2.13 16.68 14.70
N THR A 91 -2.06 16.96 15.99
CA THR A 91 -3.14 17.45 16.82
C THR A 91 -3.24 18.99 16.73
N PRO A 92 -4.36 19.60 17.13
CA PRO A 92 -4.47 21.05 17.20
C PRO A 92 -3.31 21.68 17.98
N PHE A 93 -2.67 22.69 17.37
CA PHE A 93 -1.52 23.42 17.93
C PHE A 93 -0.28 22.56 18.24
N ASP A 94 -0.16 21.36 17.65
CA ASP A 94 0.92 20.41 17.94
C ASP A 94 1.00 20.01 19.43
N MET A 95 -0.11 20.13 20.16
CA MET A 95 -0.21 19.80 21.58
C MET A 95 -1.03 18.53 21.81
N THR A 96 -0.80 17.83 22.91
CA THR A 96 -1.61 16.67 23.28
C THR A 96 -3.09 17.05 23.36
N SER A 97 -3.92 16.43 22.52
CA SER A 97 -5.37 16.64 22.52
C SER A 97 -6.02 15.86 23.67
N GLU A 98 -6.88 16.53 24.44
CA GLU A 98 -7.67 15.93 25.53
C GLU A 98 -8.78 15.01 24.99
N GLU A 99 -9.20 15.24 23.75
CA GLU A 99 -10.17 14.44 23.00
C GLU A 99 -9.58 13.08 22.57
N CYS A 100 -8.25 12.95 22.54
CA CYS A 100 -7.58 11.70 22.19
C CYS A 100 -7.72 10.64 23.29
N ARG A 101 -8.51 9.60 23.01
CA ARG A 101 -8.72 8.45 23.92
C ARG A 101 -7.55 7.47 24.01
N LYS A 102 -6.44 7.71 23.30
CA LYS A 102 -5.26 6.81 23.24
C LYS A 102 -5.61 5.36 22.84
N CYS A 103 -6.61 5.19 21.97
CA CYS A 103 -7.10 3.87 21.56
C CYS A 103 -6.20 3.09 20.59
N GLY A 104 -5.18 3.73 20.00
CA GLY A 104 -4.27 3.08 19.03
C GLY A 104 -4.86 2.79 17.64
N ALA A 105 -6.15 3.10 17.40
CA ALA A 105 -6.81 2.83 16.12
C ALA A 105 -6.12 3.49 14.91
N CYS A 106 -5.56 4.69 15.11
CA CYS A 106 -4.81 5.41 14.08
C CYS A 106 -3.51 4.69 13.68
N MET A 107 -2.84 4.01 14.61
CA MET A 107 -1.63 3.23 14.33
C MET A 107 -1.98 1.93 13.62
N TYR A 108 -3.05 1.26 14.07
CA TYR A 108 -3.52 0.01 13.48
C TYR A 108 -3.85 0.13 11.98
N ILE A 109 -4.53 1.21 11.58
CA ILE A 109 -4.91 1.42 10.19
C ILE A 109 -3.79 2.02 9.31
N CYS A 110 -2.68 2.46 9.92
CA CYS A 110 -1.65 3.19 9.22
C CYS A 110 -0.77 2.24 8.38
N PRO A 111 -0.70 2.41 7.05
CA PRO A 111 0.14 1.56 6.20
C PRO A 111 1.64 1.81 6.38
N ALA A 112 2.03 2.89 7.06
CA ALA A 112 3.43 3.26 7.29
C ALA A 112 3.96 2.87 8.68
N CYS A 113 3.09 2.39 9.58
CA CYS A 113 3.53 2.04 10.94
C CYS A 113 4.37 0.77 11.00
N GLU A 114 4.20 -0.16 10.06
CA GLU A 114 5.02 -1.37 10.00
C GLU A 114 6.30 -1.11 9.19
N LEU A 115 7.46 -1.38 9.80
CA LEU A 115 8.76 -1.16 9.20
C LEU A 115 9.15 -2.31 8.27
N ARG A 116 9.79 -1.97 7.16
CA ARG A 116 10.37 -2.93 6.22
C ARG A 116 11.50 -3.74 6.86
N CYS A 117 11.74 -4.92 6.30
CA CYS A 117 13.01 -5.61 6.51
C CYS A 117 14.16 -4.75 5.95
N GLN A 118 15.22 -4.55 6.75
CA GLN A 118 16.40 -3.80 6.35
C GLN A 118 17.42 -4.67 5.60
N GLY A 119 17.26 -6.00 5.63
CA GLY A 119 18.22 -6.95 5.09
C GLY A 119 19.60 -6.85 5.76
N PRO A 120 20.57 -7.68 5.37
CA PRO A 120 21.94 -7.58 5.87
C PRO A 120 22.67 -6.30 5.37
N GLU A 121 22.39 -5.85 4.13
CA GLU A 121 22.89 -4.58 3.58
C GLU A 121 21.92 -4.00 2.52
N ALA A 122 21.18 -2.94 2.86
CA ALA A 122 20.28 -2.28 1.91
C ALA A 122 21.06 -1.30 0.99
N LYS A 123 21.53 -1.79 -0.16
CA LYS A 123 22.17 -0.94 -1.18
C LYS A 123 21.18 -0.06 -1.96
N THR A 124 19.88 -0.37 -1.90
CA THR A 124 18.83 0.36 -2.63
C THR A 124 17.69 0.79 -1.71
N THR A 125 16.85 1.71 -2.19
CA THR A 125 15.64 2.18 -1.47
C THR A 125 14.57 1.08 -1.35
N LEU A 126 14.67 0.03 -2.16
CA LEU A 126 13.78 -1.11 -2.09
C LEU A 126 14.37 -2.16 -1.17
N CYS A 127 13.51 -2.97 -0.55
CA CYS A 127 13.95 -4.12 0.26
C CYS A 127 14.76 -5.15 -0.54
N SER A 128 14.93 -4.94 -1.86
CA SER A 128 15.78 -5.73 -2.76
C SER A 128 15.38 -7.20 -2.74
N GLY A 129 14.07 -7.44 -2.85
CA GLY A 129 13.50 -8.74 -3.19
C GLY A 129 13.88 -9.86 -2.23
N CYS A 130 13.34 -9.85 -1.01
CA CYS A 130 13.21 -11.10 -0.27
C CYS A 130 12.48 -12.09 -1.19
N LEU A 131 13.09 -13.23 -1.48
CA LEU A 131 12.55 -14.30 -2.33
C LEU A 131 11.08 -14.54 -1.94
N ASN A 132 10.17 -14.02 -2.76
CA ASN A 132 8.74 -14.22 -2.52
C ASN A 132 8.44 -15.64 -2.98
N THR A 133 8.54 -16.59 -2.06
CA THR A 133 8.16 -18.00 -2.28
C THR A 133 6.65 -18.20 -2.24
N GLU A 134 5.86 -17.13 -2.20
CA GLU A 134 4.46 -17.20 -2.55
C GLU A 134 4.32 -17.79 -3.97
N PRO A 135 3.47 -18.81 -4.17
CA PRO A 135 3.35 -19.48 -5.44
C PRO A 135 2.94 -18.43 -6.50
N VAL A 136 3.86 -18.20 -7.44
CA VAL A 136 3.64 -17.32 -8.58
C VAL A 136 2.40 -17.82 -9.30
N CYS A 137 1.26 -17.13 -9.17
CA CYS A 137 0.15 -17.33 -10.09
C CYS A 137 0.75 -17.22 -11.50
N ALA A 138 0.80 -18.33 -12.24
CA ALA A 138 1.50 -18.37 -13.51
C ALA A 138 0.92 -17.28 -14.42
N THR A 139 1.76 -16.35 -14.85
CA THR A 139 1.47 -15.24 -15.77
C THR A 139 1.06 -15.69 -17.18
N LYS A 140 0.69 -16.96 -17.35
CA LYS A 140 0.50 -17.65 -18.64
C LYS A 140 -0.96 -18.00 -18.94
N TYR A 141 -1.91 -17.61 -18.09
CA TYR A 141 -3.33 -17.86 -18.34
C TYR A 141 -4.08 -16.52 -18.26
N ASP A 142 -4.45 -16.00 -19.42
CA ASP A 142 -5.17 -14.72 -19.58
C ASP A 142 -6.55 -14.72 -18.87
N ASP A 143 -7.07 -15.89 -18.52
CA ASP A 143 -8.40 -16.12 -17.96
C ASP A 143 -8.39 -16.53 -16.47
N ALA A 144 -7.23 -16.56 -15.81
CA ALA A 144 -7.13 -17.03 -14.43
C ALA A 144 -7.60 -15.98 -13.41
N MET A 145 -8.71 -16.28 -12.71
CA MET A 145 -9.28 -15.44 -11.66
C MET A 145 -8.56 -15.66 -10.31
N CYS A 146 -7.30 -15.20 -10.19
CA CYS A 146 -6.44 -15.37 -8.99
C CYS A 146 -6.84 -14.52 -7.74
N PHE A 147 -8.10 -14.11 -7.59
CA PHE A 147 -8.52 -13.16 -6.53
C PHE A 147 -9.25 -13.78 -5.32
N MET A 148 -9.39 -15.10 -5.23
CA MET A 148 -9.98 -15.76 -4.05
C MET A 148 -8.88 -16.33 -3.14
N VAL A 149 -8.98 -16.04 -1.84
CA VAL A 149 -8.14 -16.64 -0.78
C VAL A 149 -8.94 -17.77 -0.11
N PRO A 150 -8.39 -18.99 0.04
CA PRO A 150 -7.09 -19.44 -0.47
C PRO A 150 -7.14 -19.79 -1.96
N CYS A 151 -6.04 -19.47 -2.67
CA CYS A 151 -5.87 -19.85 -4.07
C CYS A 151 -5.67 -21.37 -4.16
N LEU A 152 -6.68 -22.09 -4.66
CA LEU A 152 -6.59 -23.51 -4.99
C LEU A 152 -5.72 -23.69 -6.24
N SER A 153 -4.41 -23.65 -6.07
CA SER A 153 -3.48 -24.17 -7.06
C SER A 153 -3.64 -25.71 -7.12
N CYS A 154 -4.10 -26.20 -8.27
CA CYS A 154 -3.97 -27.58 -8.75
C CYS A 154 -5.02 -28.63 -8.32
N VAL A 155 -6.29 -28.45 -8.72
CA VAL A 155 -7.09 -29.61 -9.16
C VAL A 155 -7.59 -29.36 -10.58
N LYS A 156 -6.79 -29.77 -11.57
CA LYS A 156 -7.33 -30.11 -12.89
C LYS A 156 -8.44 -31.15 -12.65
N ARG A 157 -9.58 -31.05 -13.35
CA ARG A 157 -10.46 -32.21 -13.41
C ARG A 157 -9.66 -33.36 -14.05
N PRO A 158 -9.85 -34.63 -13.63
CA PRO A 158 -9.10 -35.77 -14.16
C PRO A 158 -9.12 -35.90 -15.69
N GLU A 159 -10.06 -35.22 -16.35
CA GLU A 159 -10.37 -35.24 -17.77
C GLU A 159 -9.37 -34.45 -18.64
N ASP A 160 -8.63 -33.49 -18.04
CA ASP A 160 -7.75 -32.54 -18.75
C ASP A 160 -6.27 -32.99 -18.80
N VAL A 161 -6.02 -34.29 -18.59
CA VAL A 161 -4.70 -34.94 -18.72
C VAL A 161 -4.75 -35.94 -19.88
N LYS A 162 -4.29 -35.50 -21.05
CA LYS A 162 -3.75 -36.38 -22.10
C LYS A 162 -2.25 -36.17 -22.18
#